data_AF-A0A2U3YNR1-F1
#
_entry.id   AF-A0A2U3YNR1-F1
#
_cell.length_a   1.000
_cell.length_b   1.000
_cell.length_c   1.000
_cell.angle_alpha   90.00
_cell.angle_beta   90.00
_cell.angle_gamma   90.00
#
_symmetry.space_group_name_H-M   'P 1'
#
loop_
_entity.id
_entity.type
_entity.pdbx_description
1 polymer ?
#
loop_
_entity_poly.entity_id
_entity_poly.type
_entity_poly.pdbx_seq_one_letter_code
_entity_poly.pdbx_strand_id
1 'polypeptide(L)'
;MEISNGTSSVIVSRKRPSEGNYQKEKDLCIKYFDQWSESDQVEFVEHLISRMCHYQHGHINSYLKPMLQRDFITALPEQGLDHIAENILSYLDARSLCAAELVCKEWQRVISEGMLWKKLIERMVRTDPLWKGLSERRGWDQYLFKNRPTDGPPNSFYRSLYPKIIQDIETIESNWRCGRHNLQRIQCRSENSKGVYCLQYDDEKIISGLRDNSIKHGAFESRHLAIVDSFLSPSGNPLYGYTSVCLSICLLKDIHVSSFQNYE
;
A
#
# COMPACT_ATOMS: atom_id res chain seq x y z
N MET A 1 -21.03 -45.87 -43.01
CA MET A 1 -20.51 -45.33 -41.74
C MET A 1 -19.94 -46.50 -40.98
N GLU A 2 -18.62 -46.66 -41.11
CA GLU A 2 -17.86 -47.78 -40.57
C GLU A 2 -17.67 -47.64 -39.05
N ILE A 3 -17.69 -48.81 -38.42
CA ILE A 3 -17.39 -49.06 -37.02
C ILE A 3 -15.86 -48.99 -36.85
N SER A 4 -15.34 -48.24 -35.88
CA SER A 4 -13.97 -48.46 -35.40
C SER A 4 -13.83 -48.28 -33.88
N ASN A 5 -13.95 -49.43 -33.22
CA ASN A 5 -13.19 -49.92 -32.09
C ASN A 5 -12.56 -48.91 -31.11
N GLY A 6 -13.17 -48.85 -29.92
CA GLY A 6 -12.50 -48.44 -28.71
C GLY A 6 -11.33 -49.38 -28.40
N THR A 7 -10.13 -48.82 -28.34
CA THR A 7 -8.95 -49.50 -27.81
C THR A 7 -9.02 -49.49 -26.29
N SER A 8 -9.48 -50.60 -25.73
CA SER A 8 -9.30 -50.92 -24.31
C SER A 8 -7.82 -50.82 -23.94
N SER A 9 -7.46 -49.82 -23.14
CA SER A 9 -6.13 -49.71 -22.55
C SER A 9 -5.96 -50.83 -21.53
N VAL A 10 -5.35 -51.93 -21.94
CA VAL A 10 -4.93 -53.00 -21.04
C VAL A 10 -3.93 -52.41 -20.05
N ILE A 11 -4.35 -52.22 -18.81
CA ILE A 11 -3.45 -51.92 -17.69
C ILE A 11 -2.68 -53.21 -17.42
N VAL A 12 -1.59 -53.42 -18.15
CA VAL A 12 -0.61 -54.47 -17.84
C VAL A 12 0.05 -54.08 -16.53
N SER A 13 -0.33 -54.76 -15.45
CA SER A 13 0.38 -54.64 -14.17
C SER A 13 1.80 -55.20 -14.36
N ARG A 14 2.76 -54.31 -14.64
CA ARG A 14 4.18 -54.66 -14.76
C ARG A 14 4.65 -55.25 -13.43
N LYS A 15 5.02 -56.53 -13.41
CA LYS A 15 5.64 -57.18 -12.23
C LYS A 15 6.96 -56.47 -11.91
N ARG A 16 7.21 -56.17 -10.64
CA ARG A 16 8.53 -55.70 -10.18
C ARG A 16 9.57 -56.78 -10.56
N PRO A 17 10.65 -56.44 -11.28
CA PRO A 17 11.81 -57.31 -11.41
C PRO A 17 12.34 -57.67 -10.01
N SER A 18 13.13 -58.74 -9.89
CA SER A 18 13.83 -59.02 -8.64
C SER A 18 14.64 -57.79 -8.21
N GLU A 19 14.63 -57.46 -6.91
CA GLU A 19 15.25 -56.24 -6.35
C GLU A 19 16.70 -56.05 -6.84
N GLY A 20 17.45 -57.15 -6.94
CA GLY A 20 18.84 -57.16 -7.40
C GLY A 20 19.04 -56.97 -8.91
N ASN A 21 18.06 -57.25 -9.76
CA ASN A 21 18.16 -56.98 -11.20
C ASN A 21 17.79 -55.53 -11.51
N TYR A 22 16.72 -55.01 -10.89
CA TYR A 22 16.32 -53.62 -11.06
C TYR A 22 17.42 -52.64 -10.64
N GLN A 23 18.11 -52.89 -9.53
CA GLN A 23 19.18 -52.01 -9.06
C GLN A 23 20.37 -51.99 -10.03
N LYS A 24 20.78 -53.14 -10.58
CA LYS A 24 21.87 -53.21 -11.57
C LYS A 24 21.52 -52.49 -12.87
N GLU A 25 20.31 -52.68 -13.38
CA GLU A 25 19.82 -52.00 -14.58
C GLU A 25 19.75 -50.48 -14.36
N LYS A 26 19.25 -50.05 -13.20
CA LYS A 26 19.22 -48.64 -12.80
C LYS A 26 20.62 -48.03 -12.77
N ASP A 27 21.58 -48.69 -12.15
CA ASP A 27 22.96 -48.19 -12.04
C ASP A 27 23.63 -48.07 -13.41
N LEU A 28 23.36 -48.99 -14.34
CA LEU A 28 23.81 -48.90 -15.73
C LEU A 28 23.19 -47.70 -16.46
N CYS A 29 21.88 -47.49 -16.32
CA CYS A 29 21.21 -46.32 -16.90
C CYS A 29 21.79 -45.00 -16.38
N ILE A 30 22.10 -44.89 -15.09
CA ILE A 30 22.75 -43.69 -14.51
C ILE A 30 24.14 -43.48 -15.15
N LYS A 31 24.93 -44.54 -15.29
CA LYS A 31 26.26 -44.44 -15.93
C LYS A 31 26.19 -43.96 -17.38
N TYR A 32 25.18 -44.38 -18.14
CA TYR A 32 24.98 -43.88 -19.49
C TYR A 32 24.50 -42.42 -19.49
N PHE A 33 23.57 -42.10 -18.60
CA PHE A 33 23.05 -40.75 -18.42
C PHE A 33 24.16 -39.73 -18.13
N ASP A 34 25.11 -40.07 -17.24
CA ASP A 34 26.23 -39.21 -16.86
C ASP A 34 27.24 -38.98 -18.01
N GLN A 35 27.24 -39.81 -19.06
CA GLN A 35 28.13 -39.67 -20.22
C GLN A 35 27.52 -38.82 -21.34
N TRP A 36 26.21 -38.57 -21.30
CA TRP A 36 25.50 -37.82 -22.32
C TRP A 36 25.63 -36.31 -22.13
N SER A 37 25.37 -35.54 -23.20
CA SER A 37 25.33 -34.09 -23.11
C SER A 37 24.10 -33.62 -22.33
N GLU A 38 24.12 -32.39 -21.80
CA GLU A 38 22.96 -31.82 -21.09
C GLU A 38 21.68 -31.83 -21.96
N SER A 39 21.82 -31.61 -23.28
CA SER A 39 20.70 -31.66 -24.22
C SER A 39 20.12 -33.08 -24.34
N ASP A 40 21.00 -34.08 -24.50
CA ASP A 40 20.59 -35.48 -24.63
C ASP A 40 19.97 -36.01 -23.31
N GLN A 41 20.50 -35.57 -22.17
CA GLN A 41 19.95 -35.87 -20.84
C GLN A 41 18.51 -35.35 -20.71
N VAL A 42 18.27 -34.10 -21.09
CA VAL A 42 16.92 -33.50 -21.05
C VAL A 42 15.99 -34.22 -22.02
N GLU A 43 16.39 -34.43 -23.28
CA GLU A 43 15.57 -35.14 -24.28
C GLU A 43 15.19 -36.55 -23.80
N PHE A 44 16.15 -37.28 -23.22
CA PHE A 44 15.88 -38.61 -22.68
C PHE A 44 14.87 -38.59 -21.52
N VAL A 45 15.02 -37.65 -20.57
CA VAL A 45 14.10 -37.51 -19.44
C VAL A 45 12.70 -37.10 -19.92
N GLU A 46 12.60 -36.19 -20.90
CA GLU A 46 11.32 -35.81 -21.52
C GLU A 46 10.67 -37.02 -22.18
N HIS A 47 11.45 -37.83 -22.91
CA HIS A 47 10.95 -39.07 -23.50
C HIS A 47 10.46 -40.04 -22.44
N LEU A 48 11.17 -40.21 -21.32
CA LEU A 48 10.72 -41.04 -20.19
C LEU A 48 9.42 -40.51 -19.58
N ILE A 49 9.33 -39.21 -19.30
CA ILE A 49 8.15 -38.56 -18.73
C ILE A 49 6.96 -38.71 -19.67
N SER A 50 7.13 -38.58 -20.99
CA SER A 50 6.05 -38.72 -21.98
C SER A 50 5.35 -40.09 -21.95
N ARG A 51 6.04 -41.12 -21.44
CA ARG A 51 5.53 -42.50 -21.33
C ARG A 51 4.90 -42.82 -19.98
N MET A 52 4.90 -41.88 -19.04
CA MET A 52 4.32 -42.03 -17.71
C MET A 52 2.85 -41.57 -17.67
N CYS A 53 2.10 -42.03 -16.67
CA CYS A 53 0.72 -41.60 -16.47
C CYS A 53 0.63 -40.31 -15.63
N HIS A 54 -0.54 -39.66 -15.66
CA HIS A 54 -0.76 -38.39 -14.95
C HIS A 54 -0.43 -38.45 -13.44
N TYR A 55 -0.70 -39.58 -12.78
CA TYR A 55 -0.34 -39.78 -11.37
C TYR A 55 1.18 -39.74 -11.13
N GLN A 56 1.96 -40.40 -12.00
CA GLN A 56 3.42 -40.39 -11.94
C GLN A 56 3.98 -38.99 -12.24
N HIS A 57 3.39 -38.26 -13.19
CA HIS A 57 3.72 -36.86 -13.42
C HIS A 57 3.52 -36.01 -12.17
N GLY A 58 2.41 -36.21 -11.45
CA GLY A 58 2.16 -35.53 -10.17
C GLY A 58 3.23 -35.82 -9.11
N HIS A 59 3.70 -37.07 -9.03
CA HIS A 59 4.78 -37.47 -8.12
C HIS A 59 6.12 -36.81 -8.50
N ILE A 60 6.49 -36.83 -9.79
CA ILE A 60 7.71 -36.17 -10.28
C ILE A 60 7.62 -34.65 -10.03
N ASN A 61 6.50 -34.02 -10.34
CA ASN A 61 6.31 -32.60 -10.12
C ASN A 61 6.47 -32.24 -8.64
N SER A 62 5.94 -33.06 -7.72
CA SER A 62 6.11 -32.86 -6.27
C SER A 62 7.57 -32.99 -5.82
N TYR A 63 8.35 -33.86 -6.47
CA TYR A 63 9.79 -34.03 -6.24
C TYR A 63 10.62 -32.87 -6.81
N LEU A 64 10.26 -32.37 -8.01
CA LEU A 64 10.96 -31.25 -8.67
C LEU A 64 10.64 -29.89 -8.05
N LYS A 65 9.41 -29.68 -7.58
CA LYS A 65 8.95 -28.38 -7.04
C LYS A 65 9.90 -27.77 -5.99
N PRO A 66 10.39 -28.49 -4.96
CA PRO A 66 11.34 -27.93 -4.00
C PRO A 66 12.74 -27.66 -4.58
N MET A 67 13.12 -28.27 -5.72
CA MET A 67 14.38 -28.00 -6.40
C MET A 67 14.29 -26.75 -7.29
N LEU A 68 13.10 -26.42 -7.79
CA LEU A 68 12.86 -25.32 -8.72
C LEU A 68 12.30 -24.06 -8.05
N GLN A 69 11.54 -24.21 -6.97
CA GLN A 69 10.86 -23.13 -6.28
C GLN A 69 11.26 -23.12 -4.81
N ARG A 70 11.44 -21.92 -4.28
CA ARG A 70 11.77 -21.73 -2.87
C ARG A 70 10.80 -20.72 -2.26
N ASP A 71 10.18 -21.10 -1.15
CA ASP A 71 9.36 -20.19 -0.36
C ASP A 71 10.27 -19.37 0.54
N PHE A 72 10.66 -18.18 0.07
CA PHE A 72 11.54 -17.29 0.84
C PHE A 72 10.91 -16.83 2.15
N ILE A 73 9.59 -16.67 2.20
CA ILE A 73 8.90 -16.13 3.38
C ILE A 73 8.81 -17.17 4.49
N THR A 74 8.81 -18.46 4.16
CA THR A 74 8.93 -19.55 5.14
C THR A 74 10.40 -19.89 5.43
N ALA A 75 11.26 -19.93 4.39
CA ALA A 75 12.65 -20.35 4.54
C ALA A 75 13.54 -19.34 5.28
N LEU A 76 13.26 -18.03 5.18
CA LEU A 76 14.06 -17.00 5.87
C LEU A 76 13.85 -17.02 7.39
N PRO A 77 12.61 -17.04 7.93
CA PRO A 77 12.36 -17.25 9.35
C PRO A 77 13.00 -18.52 9.93
N GLU A 78 12.97 -19.63 9.19
CA GLU A 78 13.62 -20.89 9.62
C GLU A 78 15.13 -20.73 9.85
N GLN A 79 15.77 -19.75 9.21
CA GLN A 79 17.17 -19.41 9.38
C GLN A 79 17.40 -18.24 10.35
N GLY A 80 16.36 -17.76 11.05
CA GLY A 80 16.42 -16.60 11.94
C GLY A 80 16.53 -15.25 11.21
N LEU A 81 16.17 -15.21 9.91
CA LEU A 81 16.23 -14.02 9.06
C LEU A 81 14.85 -13.39 8.84
N ASP A 82 14.00 -13.37 9.87
CA ASP A 82 12.62 -12.84 9.81
C ASP A 82 12.59 -11.41 9.25
N HIS A 83 13.53 -10.56 9.67
CA HIS A 83 13.64 -9.17 9.21
C HIS A 83 13.82 -9.04 7.69
N ILE A 84 14.42 -10.03 7.02
CA ILE A 84 14.58 -10.02 5.55
C ILE A 84 13.24 -10.37 4.88
N ALA A 85 12.52 -11.38 5.41
CA ALA A 85 11.18 -11.72 4.94
C ALA A 85 10.22 -10.54 5.10
N GLU A 86 10.28 -9.86 6.24
CA GLU A 86 9.54 -8.62 6.48
C GLU A 86 9.91 -7.52 5.48
N ASN A 87 11.21 -7.35 5.20
CA ASN A 87 11.66 -6.33 4.26
C ASN A 87 11.13 -6.59 2.84
N ILE A 88 11.16 -7.84 2.38
CA ILE A 88 10.57 -8.24 1.08
C ILE A 88 9.09 -7.87 1.04
N LEU A 89 8.32 -8.28 2.05
CA LEU A 89 6.88 -8.04 2.09
C LEU A 89 6.53 -6.55 2.30
N SER A 90 7.43 -5.75 2.87
CA SER A 90 7.21 -4.31 3.07
C SER A 90 7.08 -3.52 1.77
N TYR A 91 7.56 -4.08 0.64
CA TYR A 91 7.41 -3.45 -0.68
C TYR A 91 6.01 -3.59 -1.27
N LEU A 92 5.20 -4.55 -0.81
CA LEU A 92 3.88 -4.82 -1.36
C LEU A 92 2.91 -3.64 -1.16
N ASP A 93 1.99 -3.48 -2.11
CA ASP A 93 0.82 -2.60 -1.96
C ASP A 93 -0.26 -3.30 -1.12
N ALA A 94 -1.30 -2.56 -0.74
CA ALA A 94 -2.35 -3.10 0.13
C ALA A 94 -3.04 -4.34 -0.46
N ARG A 95 -3.27 -4.39 -1.79
CA ARG A 95 -3.94 -5.55 -2.42
C ARG A 95 -3.03 -6.76 -2.41
N SER A 96 -1.76 -6.60 -2.78
CA SER A 96 -0.80 -7.71 -2.75
C SER A 96 -0.50 -8.17 -1.32
N LEU A 97 -0.49 -7.26 -0.35
CA LEU A 97 -0.35 -7.62 1.07
C LEU A 97 -1.55 -8.42 1.58
N CYS A 98 -2.79 -8.06 1.19
CA CYS A 98 -3.97 -8.91 1.46
C CYS A 98 -3.84 -10.30 0.84
N ALA A 99 -3.34 -10.39 -0.40
CA ALA A 99 -3.15 -11.68 -1.06
C ALA A 99 -2.07 -12.52 -0.35
N ALA A 100 -0.97 -11.87 0.09
CA ALA A 100 0.11 -12.49 0.83
C ALA A 100 -0.38 -13.10 2.18
N GLU A 101 -1.30 -12.44 2.88
CA GLU A 101 -1.93 -12.98 4.10
C GLU A 101 -2.68 -14.30 3.88
N LEU A 102 -3.11 -14.57 2.64
CA LEU A 102 -3.92 -15.75 2.29
C LEU A 102 -3.10 -16.90 1.70
N VAL A 103 -1.78 -16.73 1.52
CA VAL A 103 -0.91 -17.76 0.92
C VAL A 103 -0.80 -18.97 1.85
N CYS A 104 -0.39 -18.75 3.10
CA CYS A 104 -0.34 -19.78 4.14
C CYS A 104 -0.25 -19.15 5.56
N LYS A 105 -0.32 -19.98 6.59
CA LYS A 105 -0.24 -19.54 7.99
C LYS A 105 1.09 -18.85 8.34
N GLU A 106 2.18 -19.31 7.73
CA GLU A 106 3.51 -18.73 8.01
C GLU A 106 3.64 -17.33 7.41
N TRP A 107 3.16 -17.12 6.17
CA TRP A 107 3.10 -15.80 5.57
C TRP A 107 2.24 -14.85 6.41
N GLN A 108 1.07 -15.30 6.88
CA GLN A 108 0.23 -14.52 7.79
C GLN A 108 0.96 -14.18 9.09
N ARG A 109 1.70 -15.13 9.68
CA ARG A 109 2.51 -14.93 10.89
C ARG A 109 3.55 -13.83 10.68
N VAL A 110 4.38 -13.93 9.64
CA VAL A 110 5.42 -12.94 9.29
C VAL A 110 4.81 -11.55 9.06
N ILE A 111 3.68 -11.46 8.35
CA ILE A 111 2.97 -10.19 8.13
C ILE A 111 2.48 -9.58 9.45
N SER A 112 1.97 -10.43 10.35
CA SER A 112 1.39 -10.00 11.63
C SER A 112 2.44 -9.57 12.66
N GLU A 113 3.49 -10.37 12.84
CA GLU A 113 4.57 -10.10 13.79
C GLU A 113 5.48 -8.97 13.30
N GLY A 114 5.71 -8.90 11.99
CA GLY A 114 6.47 -7.82 11.34
C GLY A 114 5.74 -6.47 11.26
N MET A 115 4.51 -6.39 11.78
CA MET A 115 3.67 -5.17 11.80
C MET A 115 3.53 -4.51 10.42
N LEU A 116 3.37 -5.31 9.35
CA LEU A 116 3.48 -4.79 7.98
C LEU A 116 2.36 -3.80 7.62
N TRP A 117 1.17 -3.91 8.21
CA TRP A 117 0.11 -2.92 8.00
C TRP A 117 0.45 -1.57 8.63
N LYS A 118 1.11 -1.56 9.80
CA LYS A 118 1.64 -0.34 10.39
C LYS A 118 2.70 0.28 9.47
N LYS A 119 3.69 -0.52 9.02
CA LYS A 119 4.75 -0.06 8.11
C LYS A 119 4.18 0.48 6.79
N LEU A 120 3.13 -0.15 6.25
CA LEU A 120 2.43 0.32 5.05
C LEU A 120 1.79 1.69 5.28
N ILE A 121 1.02 1.87 6.37
CA ILE A 121 0.40 3.16 6.69
C ILE A 121 1.47 4.24 6.93
N GLU A 122 2.53 3.93 7.67
CA GLU A 122 3.65 4.87 7.89
C GLU A 122 4.35 5.26 6.59
N ARG A 123 4.51 4.33 5.65
CA ARG A 123 5.03 4.62 4.31
C ARG A 123 4.12 5.61 3.58
N MET A 124 2.80 5.34 3.58
CA MET A 124 1.83 6.24 2.94
C MET A 124 1.84 7.64 3.55
N VAL A 125 1.89 7.75 4.89
CA VAL A 125 1.99 9.05 5.60
C VAL A 125 3.26 9.81 5.24
N ARG A 126 4.39 9.13 5.04
CA ARG A 126 5.65 9.77 4.64
C ARG A 126 5.63 10.26 3.19
N THR A 127 4.96 9.56 2.29
CA THR A 127 5.01 9.83 0.85
C THR A 127 3.84 10.67 0.34
N ASP A 128 2.69 10.62 1.02
CA ASP A 128 1.45 11.25 0.57
C ASP A 128 0.97 12.32 1.59
N PRO A 129 0.99 13.62 1.22
CA PRO A 129 0.50 14.70 2.07
C PRO A 129 -0.95 14.56 2.51
N LEU A 130 -1.81 13.91 1.71
CA LEU A 130 -3.19 13.63 2.08
C LEU A 130 -3.24 12.71 3.29
N TRP A 131 -2.47 11.63 3.25
CA TRP A 131 -2.38 10.68 4.37
C TRP A 131 -1.83 11.35 5.61
N LYS A 132 -0.81 12.21 5.45
CA LYS A 132 -0.26 13.00 6.56
C LYS A 132 -1.33 13.90 7.20
N GLY A 133 -1.99 14.76 6.42
CA GLY A 133 -3.00 15.67 6.94
C GLY A 133 -4.22 14.94 7.54
N LEU A 134 -4.62 13.81 6.96
CA LEU A 134 -5.70 13.00 7.50
C LEU A 134 -5.30 12.32 8.82
N SER A 135 -4.03 11.92 8.95
CA SER A 135 -3.50 11.30 10.18
C SER A 135 -3.59 12.21 11.39
N GLU A 136 -3.18 13.47 11.21
CA GLU A 136 -3.19 14.52 12.22
C GLU A 136 -4.63 14.92 12.57
N ARG A 137 -5.50 15.11 11.57
CA ARG A 137 -6.89 15.55 11.75
C ARG A 137 -7.80 14.49 12.38
N ARG A 138 -7.56 13.22 12.10
CA ARG A 138 -8.30 12.09 12.69
C ARG A 138 -7.63 11.55 13.96
N GLY A 139 -6.41 11.98 14.28
CA GLY A 139 -5.68 11.63 15.49
C GLY A 139 -5.24 10.16 15.56
N TRP A 140 -5.00 9.50 14.42
CA TRP A 140 -4.41 8.16 14.40
C TRP A 140 -2.90 8.16 14.19
N ASP A 141 -2.31 9.31 13.87
CA ASP A 141 -0.87 9.58 13.90
C ASP A 141 -0.23 9.24 15.26
N GLN A 142 -0.96 9.44 16.36
CA GLN A 142 -0.52 9.10 17.72
C GLN A 142 -0.14 7.63 17.91
N TYR A 143 -0.56 6.73 17.01
CA TYR A 143 -0.22 5.30 17.04
C TYR A 143 0.93 4.93 16.08
N LEU A 144 1.44 5.88 15.31
CA LEU A 144 2.50 5.68 14.32
C LEU A 144 3.86 6.15 14.86
N PHE A 145 4.95 5.66 14.25
CA PHE A 145 6.33 6.05 14.54
C PHE A 145 6.80 5.83 16.00
N LYS A 146 6.04 5.08 16.80
CA LYS A 146 6.45 4.61 18.13
C LYS A 146 7.36 3.39 18.01
N ASN A 147 8.57 3.52 18.55
CA ASN A 147 9.64 2.51 18.51
C ASN A 147 9.41 1.30 19.44
N ARG A 148 8.52 1.41 20.45
CA ARG A 148 8.25 0.33 21.40
C ARG A 148 6.98 -0.46 21.00
N PRO A 149 7.09 -1.78 20.75
CA PRO A 149 5.94 -2.63 20.44
C PRO A 149 4.93 -2.75 21.59
N THR A 150 5.39 -2.63 22.83
CA THR A 150 4.58 -2.91 24.04
C THR A 150 3.50 -1.88 24.34
N ASP A 151 3.62 -0.66 23.79
CA ASP A 151 2.70 0.45 24.06
C ASP A 151 1.77 0.76 22.88
N GLY A 152 1.84 -0.04 21.81
CA GLY A 152 1.13 0.19 20.55
C GLY A 152 -0.05 -0.79 20.33
N PRO A 153 -1.06 -0.40 19.54
CA PRO A 153 -2.09 -1.33 19.08
C PRO A 153 -1.50 -2.55 18.33
N PRO A 154 -2.18 -3.71 18.34
CA PRO A 154 -1.74 -4.89 17.60
C PRO A 154 -1.85 -4.69 16.08
N ASN A 155 -1.18 -5.53 15.27
CA ASN A 155 -1.25 -5.46 13.79
C ASN A 155 -2.70 -5.49 13.25
N SER A 156 -3.60 -6.22 13.91
CA SER A 156 -5.03 -6.30 13.57
C SER A 156 -5.74 -4.94 13.62
N PHE A 157 -5.32 -4.03 14.50
CA PHE A 157 -5.84 -2.66 14.53
C PHE A 157 -5.51 -1.95 13.22
N TYR A 158 -4.24 -1.94 12.81
CA TYR A 158 -3.79 -1.28 11.57
C TYR A 158 -4.39 -1.92 10.32
N ARG A 159 -4.52 -3.25 10.32
CA ARG A 159 -5.22 -4.01 9.26
C ARG A 159 -6.66 -3.54 9.05
N SER A 160 -7.36 -3.26 10.15
CA SER A 160 -8.74 -2.77 10.16
C SER A 160 -8.86 -1.26 9.93
N LEU A 161 -7.81 -0.50 10.24
CA LEU A 161 -7.74 0.94 10.05
C LEU A 161 -7.56 1.29 8.57
N TYR A 162 -6.71 0.56 7.85
CA TYR A 162 -6.43 0.82 6.43
C TYR A 162 -7.69 1.01 5.57
N PRO A 163 -8.69 0.09 5.54
CA PRO A 163 -9.90 0.29 4.75
C PRO A 163 -10.73 1.50 5.21
N LYS A 164 -10.70 1.86 6.50
CA LYS A 164 -11.38 3.07 7.00
C LYS A 164 -10.71 4.35 6.49
N ILE A 165 -9.37 4.36 6.40
CA ILE A 165 -8.62 5.47 5.80
C ILE A 165 -8.99 5.63 4.32
N ILE A 166 -9.04 4.54 3.56
CA ILE A 166 -9.45 4.58 2.15
C ILE A 166 -10.87 5.11 2.02
N GLN A 167 -11.81 4.63 2.85
CA GLN A 167 -13.19 5.13 2.85
C GLN A 167 -13.28 6.62 3.18
N ASP A 168 -12.46 7.11 4.13
CA ASP A 168 -12.37 8.54 4.44
C ASP A 168 -11.89 9.34 3.22
N ILE A 169 -10.83 8.89 2.54
CA ILE A 169 -10.31 9.54 1.33
C ILE A 169 -11.39 9.62 0.24
N GLU A 170 -12.06 8.51 -0.06
CA GLU A 170 -13.14 8.46 -1.05
C GLU A 170 -14.31 9.38 -0.68
N THR A 171 -14.65 9.43 0.62
CA THR A 171 -15.71 10.30 1.13
C THR A 171 -15.35 11.76 0.92
N ILE A 172 -14.10 12.13 1.15
CA ILE A 172 -13.68 13.53 0.99
C ILE A 172 -13.62 13.89 -0.51
N GLU A 173 -13.11 13.01 -1.37
CA GLU A 173 -13.20 13.20 -2.83
C GLU A 173 -14.65 13.39 -3.29
N SER A 174 -15.58 12.57 -2.79
CA SER A 174 -17.01 12.70 -3.08
C SER A 174 -17.56 14.04 -2.59
N ASN A 175 -17.16 14.50 -1.40
CA ASN A 175 -17.57 15.80 -0.88
C ASN A 175 -17.10 16.95 -1.78
N TRP A 176 -15.86 16.91 -2.26
CA TRP A 176 -15.34 17.87 -3.23
C TRP A 176 -16.13 17.84 -4.55
N ARG A 177 -16.36 16.66 -5.13
CA ARG A 177 -17.10 16.50 -6.39
C ARG A 177 -18.56 16.97 -6.28
N CYS A 178 -19.18 16.81 -5.10
CA CYS A 178 -20.56 17.18 -4.86
C CYS A 178 -20.74 18.55 -4.20
N GLY A 179 -19.67 19.29 -3.94
CA GLY A 179 -19.71 20.59 -3.25
C GLY A 179 -20.23 20.52 -1.81
N ARG A 180 -20.15 19.37 -1.14
CA ARG A 180 -20.54 19.22 0.27
C ARG A 180 -19.43 19.78 1.17
N HIS A 181 -19.70 20.88 1.86
CA HIS A 181 -18.71 21.55 2.70
C HIS A 181 -19.36 22.22 3.92
N ASN A 182 -18.54 22.55 4.93
CA ASN A 182 -18.96 23.35 6.07
C ASN A 182 -18.42 24.78 5.89
N LEU A 183 -19.31 25.75 5.72
CA LEU A 183 -18.93 27.14 5.50
C LEU A 183 -18.83 27.91 6.83
N GLN A 184 -17.62 28.37 7.16
CA GLN A 184 -17.38 29.29 8.27
C GLN A 184 -17.11 30.70 7.71
N ARG A 185 -17.80 31.71 8.23
CA ARG A 185 -17.64 33.10 7.82
C ARG A 185 -16.95 33.91 8.91
N ILE A 186 -15.90 34.65 8.55
CA ILE A 186 -15.13 35.48 9.47
C ILE A 186 -15.37 36.95 9.09
N GLN A 187 -15.92 37.72 10.02
CA GLN A 187 -16.15 39.15 9.81
C GLN A 187 -14.91 39.93 10.27
N CYS A 188 -14.15 40.51 9.35
CA CYS A 188 -12.90 41.25 9.65
C CYS A 188 -13.13 42.61 10.35
N ARG A 189 -14.38 43.09 10.41
CA ARG A 189 -14.80 44.35 11.06
C ARG A 189 -13.93 45.57 10.66
N SER A 190 -13.79 45.84 9.37
CA SER A 190 -13.20 47.10 8.88
C SER A 190 -14.21 48.24 8.98
N GLU A 191 -13.78 49.37 9.56
CA GLU A 191 -14.65 50.51 9.87
C GLU A 191 -15.00 51.33 8.61
N ASN A 192 -13.99 51.71 7.81
CA ASN A 192 -14.16 52.73 6.76
C ASN A 192 -14.06 52.19 5.33
N SER A 193 -13.39 51.05 5.13
CA SER A 193 -13.16 50.48 3.81
C SER A 193 -13.17 48.96 3.87
N LYS A 194 -14.15 48.34 3.19
CA LYS A 194 -14.32 46.89 3.19
C LYS A 194 -13.53 46.25 2.04
N GLY A 195 -12.83 45.16 2.33
CA GLY A 195 -12.14 44.35 1.33
C GLY A 195 -10.97 43.60 1.94
N VAL A 196 -10.82 42.32 1.57
CA VAL A 196 -9.63 41.51 1.85
C VAL A 196 -8.89 41.36 0.52
N TYR A 197 -7.64 41.80 0.44
CA TYR A 197 -6.84 41.72 -0.80
C TYR A 197 -6.05 40.43 -0.90
N CYS A 198 -5.54 39.94 0.22
CA CYS A 198 -4.74 38.72 0.27
C CYS A 198 -5.00 37.96 1.57
N LEU A 199 -4.80 36.65 1.52
CA LEU A 199 -4.88 35.77 2.69
C LEU A 199 -3.85 34.65 2.59
N GLN A 200 -3.34 34.21 3.73
CA GLN A 200 -2.53 33.00 3.89
C GLN A 200 -2.96 32.30 5.17
N TYR A 201 -2.92 30.96 5.20
CA TYR A 201 -3.26 30.19 6.39
C TYR A 201 -2.28 29.04 6.61
N ASP A 202 -2.19 28.59 7.85
CA ASP A 202 -1.59 27.34 8.28
C ASP A 202 -2.58 26.62 9.23
N ASP A 203 -2.16 25.57 9.94
CA ASP A 203 -3.04 24.84 10.85
C ASP A 203 -3.42 25.63 12.12
N GLU A 204 -2.70 26.73 12.45
CA GLU A 204 -2.91 27.52 13.66
C GLU A 204 -3.65 28.84 13.41
N LYS A 205 -3.38 29.49 12.26
CA LYS A 205 -3.84 30.85 12.00
C LYS A 205 -4.17 31.15 10.54
N ILE A 206 -4.97 32.19 10.36
CA ILE A 206 -5.20 32.87 9.09
C ILE A 206 -4.64 34.29 9.22
N ILE A 207 -3.86 34.72 8.23
CA ILE A 207 -3.35 36.09 8.09
C ILE A 207 -4.04 36.71 6.87
N SER A 208 -4.53 37.93 7.01
CA SER A 208 -5.28 38.63 5.97
C SER A 208 -4.83 40.09 5.85
N GLY A 209 -4.63 40.55 4.61
CA GLY A 209 -4.35 41.96 4.29
C GLY A 209 -5.62 42.67 3.86
N LEU A 210 -5.99 43.75 4.57
CA LEU A 210 -7.25 44.46 4.39
C LEU A 210 -7.08 45.79 3.65
N ARG A 211 -8.19 46.28 3.08
CA ARG A 211 -8.24 47.57 2.36
C ARG A 211 -8.06 48.80 3.25
N ASP A 212 -8.24 48.65 4.56
CA ASP A 212 -8.01 49.70 5.56
C ASP A 212 -6.52 49.86 5.94
N ASN A 213 -5.61 49.27 5.16
CA ASN A 213 -4.16 49.22 5.38
C ASN A 213 -3.75 48.44 6.63
N SER A 214 -4.63 47.60 7.20
CA SER A 214 -4.31 46.73 8.32
C SER A 214 -4.01 45.29 7.88
N ILE A 215 -3.20 44.60 8.69
CA ILE A 215 -3.03 43.15 8.61
C ILE A 215 -3.70 42.56 9.84
N LYS A 216 -4.68 41.67 9.63
CA LYS A 216 -5.39 40.97 10.69
C LYS A 216 -5.02 39.50 10.69
N HIS A 217 -4.76 38.98 11.87
CA HIS A 217 -4.56 37.56 12.08
C HIS A 217 -5.65 37.00 13.01
N GLY A 218 -6.13 35.80 12.69
CA GLY A 218 -7.11 35.07 13.50
C GLY A 218 -6.63 33.66 13.78
N ALA A 219 -6.79 33.19 15.02
CA ALA A 219 -6.45 31.83 15.42
C ALA A 219 -7.61 30.86 15.15
N PHE A 220 -7.31 29.64 14.67
CA PHE A 220 -8.27 28.54 14.57
C PHE A 220 -8.62 27.96 15.96
N GLU A 221 -9.04 28.78 16.92
CA GLU A 221 -9.50 28.24 18.20
C GLU A 221 -10.87 27.61 18.04
N SER A 222 -11.01 26.42 18.63
CA SER A 222 -12.25 25.65 18.65
C SER A 222 -13.44 26.53 19.11
N ARG A 223 -14.18 27.03 18.12
CA ARG A 223 -15.47 27.74 18.20
C ARG A 223 -15.45 29.25 18.43
N HIS A 224 -14.32 29.91 18.65
CA HIS A 224 -14.25 31.39 18.66
C HIS A 224 -12.92 31.86 18.06
N LEU A 225 -12.96 32.51 16.90
CA LEU A 225 -11.82 33.22 16.34
C LEU A 225 -11.69 34.58 17.02
N ALA A 226 -10.61 34.79 17.77
CA ALA A 226 -10.17 36.12 18.18
C ALA A 226 -9.36 36.73 17.03
N ILE A 227 -9.81 37.89 16.53
CA ILE A 227 -9.05 38.68 15.57
C ILE A 227 -8.19 39.64 16.38
N VAL A 228 -6.88 39.58 16.19
CA VAL A 228 -5.94 40.54 16.81
C VAL A 228 -5.49 41.50 15.71
N ASP A 229 -5.76 42.78 15.93
CA ASP A 229 -5.41 43.84 14.99
C ASP A 229 -3.93 44.23 15.16
N SER A 230 -3.19 44.18 14.06
CA SER A 230 -1.80 44.66 13.99
C SER A 230 -1.75 45.88 13.08
N PHE A 231 -1.49 47.05 13.66
CA PHE A 231 -1.33 48.31 12.92
C PHE A 231 0.08 48.38 12.30
N LEU A 232 0.16 48.62 10.99
CA LEU A 232 1.40 49.01 10.35
C LEU A 232 1.65 50.50 10.63
N SER A 233 2.80 50.81 11.24
CA SER A 233 3.27 52.19 11.36
C SER A 233 3.46 52.80 9.97
N PRO A 234 3.02 54.04 9.71
CA PRO A 234 3.09 54.61 8.38
C PRO A 234 4.51 55.09 8.08
N SER A 235 5.27 54.27 7.35
CA SER A 235 6.47 54.75 6.65
C SER A 235 6.59 54.13 5.25
N GLY A 236 6.24 54.91 4.24
CA GLY A 236 6.95 54.91 2.95
C GLY A 236 6.44 54.02 1.80
N ASN A 237 5.78 54.68 0.85
CA ASN A 237 5.64 54.43 -0.59
C ASN A 237 4.66 53.36 -1.13
N PRO A 238 3.81 53.73 -2.11
CA PRO A 238 2.82 52.83 -2.72
C PRO A 238 3.38 52.18 -3.98
N LEU A 239 3.23 50.86 -4.12
CA LEU A 239 3.42 50.20 -5.40
C LEU A 239 2.44 49.03 -5.59
N TYR A 240 1.83 49.07 -6.77
CA TYR A 240 1.04 48.05 -7.48
C TYR A 240 -0.41 47.79 -7.04
N GLY A 241 -1.31 48.15 -7.94
CA GLY A 241 -2.72 47.79 -7.89
C GLY A 241 -2.95 46.35 -8.32
N TYR A 242 -3.88 45.68 -7.65
CA TYR A 242 -4.51 44.45 -8.10
C TYR A 242 -5.98 44.40 -7.66
N THR A 243 -6.76 43.73 -8.47
CA THR A 243 -8.21 43.62 -8.49
C THR A 243 -8.80 42.97 -7.22
N SER A 244 -10.02 43.39 -6.87
CA SER A 244 -10.79 42.89 -5.73
C SER A 244 -11.13 41.40 -5.90
N VAL A 245 -10.60 40.54 -5.03
CA VAL A 245 -10.95 39.11 -5.01
C VAL A 245 -11.83 38.82 -3.80
N CYS A 246 -13.13 38.56 -4.03
CA CYS A 246 -14.00 37.94 -3.04
C CYS A 246 -13.63 36.45 -2.93
N LEU A 247 -12.67 36.10 -2.07
CA LEU A 247 -12.36 34.70 -1.78
C LEU A 247 -13.24 34.18 -0.63
N SER A 248 -14.18 33.29 -0.96
CA SER A 248 -14.77 32.40 0.03
C SER A 248 -13.76 31.31 0.35
N ILE A 249 -13.19 31.31 1.56
CA ILE A 249 -12.40 30.17 2.02
C ILE A 249 -13.40 29.05 2.35
N CYS A 250 -13.58 28.10 1.43
CA CYS A 250 -14.16 26.81 1.78
C CYS A 250 -13.14 26.06 2.65
N LEU A 251 -13.20 26.28 3.97
CA LEU A 251 -12.56 25.42 4.95
C LEU A 251 -13.30 24.09 4.98
N LEU A 252 -13.05 23.24 3.99
CA LEU A 252 -13.26 21.82 4.16
C LEU A 252 -12.28 21.39 5.24
N LYS A 253 -12.79 21.21 6.45
CA LYS A 253 -12.04 20.71 7.62
C LYS A 253 -11.31 19.39 7.35
N ASP A 254 -11.50 18.76 6.19
CA ASP A 254 -11.14 17.39 5.96
C ASP A 254 -9.88 17.17 5.09
N ILE A 255 -9.46 18.05 4.16
CA ILE A 255 -8.19 17.85 3.43
C ILE A 255 -7.58 19.20 2.99
N HIS A 256 -6.27 19.33 3.19
CA HIS A 256 -5.41 20.31 2.53
C HIS A 256 -5.39 20.07 1.01
N VAL A 257 -6.40 20.54 0.27
CA VAL A 257 -6.34 20.66 -1.20
C VAL A 257 -6.33 22.14 -1.54
N SER A 258 -5.14 22.68 -1.78
CA SER A 258 -4.98 23.96 -2.45
C SER A 258 -5.31 23.78 -3.93
N SER A 259 -6.61 23.80 -4.26
CA SER A 259 -7.08 23.99 -5.63
C SER A 259 -7.33 25.49 -5.83
N PHE A 260 -6.37 26.18 -6.44
CA PHE A 260 -6.57 27.49 -7.04
C PHE A 260 -7.11 27.26 -8.45
N GLN A 261 -8.41 27.47 -8.67
CA GLN A 261 -8.93 27.71 -10.01
C GLN A 261 -9.29 29.19 -10.13
N ASN A 262 -8.43 29.91 -10.84
CA ASN A 262 -8.82 31.18 -11.45
C ASN A 262 -9.85 30.84 -12.54
N TYR A 263 -11.08 31.30 -12.36
CA TYR A 263 -11.97 31.51 -13.50
C TYR A 263 -11.84 32.97 -13.89
N GLU A 264 -11.30 33.19 -15.10
CA GLU A 264 -11.33 34.46 -15.82
C GLU A 264 -12.76 34.93 -16.07
#